data_AF-A0A2N5YVX0-F1
#
_entry.id   AF-A0A2N5YVX0-F1
#
_cell.length_a   1.000
_cell.length_b   1.000
_cell.length_c   1.000
_cell.angle_alpha   90.00
_cell.angle_beta   90.00
_cell.angle_gamma   90.00
#
_symmetry.space_group_name_H-M   'P 1'
#
loop_
_entity.id
_entity.type
_entity.pdbx_description
1 polymer ?
#
loop_
_entity_poly.entity_id
_entity_poly.type
_entity_poly.pdbx_seq_one_letter_code
_entity_poly.pdbx_strand_id
1 'polypeptide(L)'
;MVITPFLLLQNYLQDLIGKLSKISFVFIGKEIPFFLVLVAIMFIVVGFILAKNFTKKRLYGTLVVVSMFIIGYSTSDYYFGHHFYDIQHNWHYFSYAIYTWLVWRAFKEKGLSVEKIILRTFLLALSISIMDEVIQVFISNRIFDLSDVSKDLWGCMIGQVFIHSIIFDWKYIDISKVFPISRKNWSKEPSRLLIIEILFAWVFINVSAVLSDSEFVTQVVFFTVLFFFALVLLFQMLGKKKQRYIAIVIFGLLILYPIARISFTKPKVEYITENLIIYKGVPIAYFDVMVYPNGTFRPVDKKSSFNTRDKKKIEEFDMDILLLATGSKGDGGKGFNDQLNVELVYNSTTKKVYQIIKLPTKEACKMYNKLADEGKCVLMIIHNSQL
;
A
#
# COMPACT_ATOMS: atom_id res chain seq x y z
N MET A 1 -26.73 17.64 13.14
CA MET A 1 -26.10 18.71 12.32
C MET A 1 -24.65 18.40 11.92
N VAL A 2 -24.18 17.15 12.03
CA VAL A 2 -22.82 16.71 11.61
C VAL A 2 -22.79 16.21 10.16
N ILE A 3 -23.95 15.83 9.61
CA ILE A 3 -24.10 15.24 8.27
C ILE A 3 -23.94 16.29 7.15
N THR A 4 -24.44 17.52 7.35
CA THR A 4 -24.45 18.56 6.31
C THR A 4 -23.04 19.04 5.91
N PRO A 5 -22.09 19.28 6.84
CA PRO A 5 -20.69 19.56 6.47
C PRO A 5 -20.04 18.40 5.71
N PHE A 6 -20.31 17.14 6.09
CA PHE A 6 -19.77 15.95 5.42
C PHE A 6 -20.27 15.84 3.97
N LEU A 7 -21.57 16.02 3.74
CA LEU A 7 -22.15 16.01 2.39
C LEU A 7 -21.64 17.17 1.53
N LEU A 8 -21.42 18.35 2.12
CA LEU A 8 -20.81 19.49 1.42
C LEU A 8 -19.34 19.22 1.05
N LEU A 9 -18.57 18.61 1.97
CA LEU A 9 -17.17 18.27 1.73
C LEU A 9 -17.04 17.20 0.63
N GLN A 10 -17.86 16.15 0.70
CA GLN A 10 -17.84 15.05 -0.25
C GLN A 10 -18.26 15.52 -1.66
N ASN A 11 -19.36 16.28 -1.77
CA ASN A 11 -19.91 16.62 -3.09
C ASN A 11 -19.25 17.86 -3.73
N TYR A 12 -18.78 18.82 -2.94
CA TYR A 12 -18.25 20.08 -3.48
C TYR A 12 -16.75 20.23 -3.30
N LEU A 13 -16.20 19.88 -2.13
CA LEU A 13 -14.77 20.08 -1.89
C LEU A 13 -13.92 19.05 -2.65
N GLN A 14 -14.35 17.80 -2.73
CA GLN A 14 -13.62 16.77 -3.50
C GLN A 14 -13.60 17.11 -5.00
N ASP A 15 -14.73 17.51 -5.58
CA ASP A 15 -14.79 17.93 -6.99
C ASP A 15 -13.99 19.22 -7.23
N LEU A 16 -14.04 20.19 -6.30
CA LEU A 16 -13.23 21.40 -6.38
C LEU A 16 -11.73 21.08 -6.29
N ILE A 17 -11.29 20.23 -5.36
CA ILE A 17 -9.89 19.79 -5.24
C ILE A 17 -9.48 19.03 -6.51
N GLY A 18 -10.34 18.18 -7.06
CA GLY A 18 -10.10 17.47 -8.32
C GLY A 18 -10.02 18.40 -9.54
N LYS A 19 -10.75 19.52 -9.54
CA LYS A 19 -10.61 20.58 -10.55
C LYS A 19 -9.33 21.38 -10.35
N LEU A 20 -9.02 21.76 -9.11
CA LEU A 20 -7.79 22.48 -8.75
C LEU A 20 -6.53 21.68 -9.07
N SER A 21 -6.53 20.37 -8.84
CA SER A 21 -5.39 19.49 -9.15
C SER A 21 -5.13 19.36 -10.65
N LYS A 22 -6.16 19.56 -11.48
CA LYS A 22 -6.08 19.58 -12.95
C LYS A 22 -5.72 20.94 -13.53
N ILE A 23 -5.69 22.01 -12.72
CA ILE A 23 -5.21 23.31 -13.21
C ILE A 23 -3.74 23.16 -13.58
N SER A 24 -3.44 23.31 -14.86
CA SER A 24 -2.09 23.38 -15.39
C SER A 24 -1.85 24.75 -16.02
N PHE A 25 -0.59 25.13 -16.12
CA PHE A 25 -0.15 26.27 -16.93
C PHE A 25 0.97 25.83 -17.85
N VAL A 26 1.06 26.44 -19.03
CA VAL A 26 2.12 26.12 -19.99
C VAL A 26 3.36 26.95 -19.66
N PHE A 27 4.47 26.29 -19.36
CA PHE A 27 5.76 26.91 -19.12
C PHE A 27 6.82 26.24 -20.00
N ILE A 28 7.47 27.01 -20.88
CA ILE A 28 8.46 26.51 -21.85
C ILE A 28 7.89 25.34 -22.69
N GLY A 29 6.68 25.53 -23.21
CA GLY A 29 6.00 24.53 -24.04
C GLY A 29 5.60 23.23 -23.34
N LYS A 30 5.75 23.15 -22.01
CA LYS A 30 5.31 22.01 -21.20
C LYS A 30 4.15 22.42 -20.29
N GLU A 31 3.11 21.59 -20.22
CA GLU A 31 2.05 21.75 -19.22
C GLU A 31 2.57 21.34 -17.85
N ILE A 32 2.61 22.30 -16.92
CA ILE A 32 2.99 22.07 -15.53
C ILE A 32 1.72 22.17 -14.68
N PRO A 33 1.32 21.11 -13.96
CA PRO A 33 0.26 21.19 -12.98
C PRO A 33 0.59 22.20 -11.88
N PHE A 34 -0.34 23.12 -11.59
CA PHE A 34 -0.21 24.14 -10.54
C PHE A 34 0.11 23.52 -9.17
N PHE A 35 -0.45 22.34 -8.90
CA PHE A 35 -0.15 21.60 -7.68
C PHE A 35 1.34 21.28 -7.50
N LEU A 36 2.06 20.94 -8.58
CA LEU A 36 3.51 20.70 -8.48
C LEU A 36 4.27 21.95 -8.03
N VAL A 37 3.80 23.14 -8.41
CA VAL A 37 4.38 24.41 -7.95
C VAL A 37 4.13 24.62 -6.46
N LEU A 38 2.91 24.39 -5.99
CA LEU A 38 2.59 24.48 -4.55
C LEU A 38 3.45 23.51 -3.73
N VAL A 39 3.59 22.27 -4.20
CA VAL A 39 4.46 21.27 -3.59
C VAL A 39 5.91 21.75 -3.57
N ALA A 40 6.42 22.30 -4.68
CA ALA A 40 7.77 22.86 -4.73
C ALA A 40 7.97 24.03 -3.76
N ILE A 41 7.02 24.96 -3.67
CA ILE A 41 7.04 26.08 -2.70
C ILE A 41 7.05 25.53 -1.28
N MET A 42 6.19 24.56 -0.96
CA MET A 42 6.16 23.92 0.35
C MET A 42 7.50 23.25 0.68
N PHE A 43 8.11 22.55 -0.28
CA PHE A 43 9.46 21.98 -0.12
C PHE A 43 10.54 23.05 0.10
N ILE A 44 10.46 24.20 -0.57
CA ILE A 44 11.38 25.32 -0.35
C ILE A 44 11.20 25.88 1.06
N VAL A 45 9.96 26.10 1.51
CA VAL A 45 9.66 26.62 2.86
C VAL A 45 10.14 25.64 3.94
N VAL A 46 9.79 24.36 3.80
CA VAL A 46 10.27 23.30 4.70
C VAL A 46 11.79 23.23 4.66
N GLY A 47 12.39 23.27 3.47
CA GLY A 47 13.83 23.29 3.26
C GLY A 47 14.51 24.46 3.96
N PHE A 48 13.94 25.66 3.89
CA PHE A 48 14.44 26.86 4.58
C PHE A 48 14.35 26.73 6.10
N ILE A 49 13.22 26.24 6.63
CA ILE A 49 13.02 25.98 8.06
C ILE A 49 14.02 24.94 8.57
N LEU A 50 14.24 23.88 7.80
CA LEU A 50 15.20 22.82 8.10
C LEU A 50 16.64 23.33 8.00
N ALA A 51 16.98 24.14 6.99
CA ALA A 51 18.32 24.68 6.79
C ALA A 51 18.77 25.53 7.98
N LYS A 52 17.87 26.34 8.55
CA LYS A 52 18.17 27.15 9.74
C LYS A 52 18.52 26.31 10.98
N ASN A 53 18.04 25.06 11.04
CA ASN A 53 18.24 24.19 12.19
C ASN A 53 18.71 22.79 11.77
N PHE A 54 19.61 22.74 10.79
CA PHE A 54 20.00 21.51 10.13
C PHE A 54 20.90 20.67 11.05
N THR A 55 20.47 19.44 11.33
CA THR A 55 21.30 18.42 12.00
C THR A 55 21.32 17.16 11.16
N LYS A 56 22.41 16.38 11.22
CA LYS A 56 22.49 15.08 10.54
C LYS A 56 21.32 14.16 10.93
N LYS A 57 20.93 14.22 12.21
CA LYS A 57 19.80 13.49 12.78
C LYS A 57 18.45 13.87 12.15
N ARG A 58 18.19 15.17 11.92
CA ARG A 58 16.99 15.66 11.23
C ARG A 58 16.99 15.29 9.75
N LEU A 59 18.15 15.29 9.11
CA LEU A 59 18.28 14.79 7.73
C LEU A 59 17.87 13.31 7.65
N TYR A 60 18.39 12.45 8.54
CA TYR A 60 17.96 11.05 8.59
C TYR A 60 16.46 10.91 8.87
N GLY A 61 15.90 11.68 9.81
CA GLY A 61 14.45 11.72 10.06
C GLY A 61 13.64 12.09 8.82
N THR A 62 14.10 13.09 8.06
CA THR A 62 13.49 13.53 6.80
C THR A 62 13.53 12.44 5.75
N LEU A 63 14.68 11.78 5.58
CA LEU A 63 14.80 10.64 4.67
C LEU A 63 13.84 9.51 5.03
N VAL A 64 13.71 9.18 6.33
CA VAL A 64 12.76 8.16 6.80
C VAL A 64 11.33 8.56 6.49
N VAL A 65 10.92 9.80 6.77
CA VAL A 65 9.58 10.32 6.46
C VAL A 65 9.29 10.24 4.96
N VAL A 66 10.22 10.68 4.11
CA VAL A 66 10.09 10.60 2.65
C VAL A 66 9.97 9.15 2.20
N SER A 67 10.78 8.25 2.73
CA SER A 67 10.67 6.81 2.44
C SER A 67 9.32 6.24 2.85
N MET A 68 8.77 6.64 4.00
CA MET A 68 7.43 6.19 4.43
C MET A 68 6.33 6.68 3.49
N PHE A 69 6.40 7.92 2.99
CA PHE A 69 5.47 8.40 1.96
C PHE A 69 5.58 7.59 0.66
N ILE A 70 6.81 7.31 0.20
CA ILE A 70 7.04 6.49 -1.01
C ILE A 70 6.48 5.09 -0.82
N ILE A 71 6.71 4.47 0.34
CA ILE A 71 6.18 3.14 0.66
C ILE A 71 4.64 3.17 0.62
N GLY A 72 4.01 4.10 1.35
CA GLY A 72 2.56 4.23 1.40
C GLY A 72 1.94 4.40 0.01
N TYR A 73 2.53 5.27 -0.81
CA TYR A 73 2.14 5.47 -2.20
C TYR A 73 2.33 4.23 -3.08
N SER A 74 3.42 3.48 -2.89
CA SER A 74 3.70 2.28 -3.70
C SER A 74 2.87 1.05 -3.30
N THR A 75 2.39 1.03 -2.06
CA THR A 75 1.63 -0.09 -1.48
C THR A 75 0.13 0.08 -1.68
N SER A 76 -0.41 1.29 -1.51
CA SER A 76 -1.84 1.54 -1.63
C SER A 76 -2.35 1.41 -3.07
N ASP A 77 -3.54 0.82 -3.20
CA ASP A 77 -4.45 0.94 -4.35
C ASP A 77 -3.81 0.64 -5.72
N TYR A 78 -3.37 -0.61 -5.90
CA TYR A 78 -2.59 -1.04 -7.06
C TYR A 78 -3.22 -0.76 -8.43
N TYR A 79 -4.49 -1.09 -8.59
CA TYR A 79 -5.22 -0.85 -9.85
C TYR A 79 -5.67 0.59 -10.01
N PHE A 80 -5.54 1.40 -8.97
CA PHE A 80 -6.10 2.74 -9.01
C PHE A 80 -5.20 3.72 -9.76
N GLY A 81 -3.94 3.36 -10.00
CA GLY A 81 -3.04 4.12 -10.89
C GLY A 81 -2.85 5.56 -10.47
N HIS A 82 -3.12 5.88 -9.21
CA HIS A 82 -3.12 7.25 -8.72
C HIS A 82 -1.73 7.83 -8.84
N HIS A 83 -1.64 9.02 -9.39
CA HIS A 83 -0.42 9.78 -9.30
C HIS A 83 -0.28 10.34 -7.88
N PHE A 84 0.96 10.62 -7.45
CA PHE A 84 1.20 11.21 -6.12
C PHE A 84 0.40 12.51 -5.89
N TYR A 85 0.07 13.24 -6.97
CA TYR A 85 -0.72 14.46 -6.94
C TYR A 85 -2.25 14.25 -6.98
N ASP A 86 -2.75 13.01 -6.95
CA ASP A 86 -4.17 12.74 -6.71
C ASP A 86 -4.46 12.93 -5.20
N ILE A 87 -4.47 14.20 -4.79
CA ILE A 87 -4.60 14.66 -3.40
C ILE A 87 -5.80 14.00 -2.73
N GLN A 88 -6.91 13.85 -3.45
CA GLN A 88 -8.15 13.29 -2.91
C GLN A 88 -7.94 11.90 -2.30
N HIS A 89 -7.05 11.10 -2.87
CA HIS A 89 -6.78 9.72 -2.46
C HIS A 89 -5.62 9.63 -1.47
N ASN A 90 -4.64 10.54 -1.58
CA ASN A 90 -3.49 10.61 -0.66
C ASN A 90 -3.73 11.50 0.56
N TRP A 91 -4.91 12.16 0.67
CA TRP A 91 -5.21 13.12 1.73
C TRP A 91 -5.16 12.48 3.12
N HIS A 92 -5.55 11.21 3.22
CA HIS A 92 -5.50 10.39 4.43
C HIS A 92 -4.14 10.47 5.14
N TYR A 93 -3.04 10.36 4.39
CA TYR A 93 -1.70 10.43 4.97
C TYR A 93 -1.40 11.80 5.59
N PHE A 94 -1.78 12.87 4.90
CA PHE A 94 -1.50 14.25 5.33
C PHE A 94 -2.41 14.67 6.48
N SER A 95 -3.71 14.38 6.39
CA SER A 95 -4.69 14.72 7.41
C SER A 95 -4.34 14.06 8.74
N TYR A 96 -3.99 12.77 8.71
CA TYR A 96 -3.60 12.05 9.93
C TYR A 96 -2.24 12.47 10.47
N ALA A 97 -1.29 12.89 9.62
CA ALA A 97 -0.04 13.48 10.10
C ALA A 97 -0.26 14.81 10.83
N ILE A 98 -1.16 15.67 10.34
CA ILE A 98 -1.55 16.93 11.00
C ILE A 98 -2.31 16.63 12.30
N TYR A 99 -3.26 15.71 12.25
CA TYR A 99 -3.99 15.22 13.44
C TYR A 99 -3.01 14.76 14.53
N THR A 100 -2.01 13.95 14.17
CA THR A 100 -0.99 13.47 15.11
C THR A 100 -0.24 14.63 15.78
N TRP A 101 0.07 15.70 15.05
CA TRP A 101 0.68 16.90 15.63
C TRP A 101 -0.24 17.60 16.65
N LEU A 102 -1.52 17.77 16.31
CA LEU A 102 -2.50 18.40 17.21
C LEU A 102 -2.71 17.58 18.48
N VAL A 103 -2.87 16.27 18.35
CA VAL A 103 -3.04 15.34 19.48
C VAL A 103 -1.78 15.28 20.33
N TRP A 104 -0.60 15.27 19.71
CA TRP A 104 0.68 15.33 20.42
C TRP A 104 0.75 16.56 21.33
N ARG A 105 0.42 17.75 20.80
CA ARG A 105 0.41 18.99 21.58
C ARG A 105 -0.58 18.92 22.74
N ALA A 106 -1.82 18.52 22.47
CA ALA A 106 -2.87 18.42 23.47
C ALA A 106 -2.51 17.44 24.61
N PHE A 107 -1.89 16.31 24.29
CA PHE A 107 -1.45 15.36 25.31
C PHE A 107 -0.18 15.78 26.04
N LYS A 108 0.73 16.51 25.37
CA LYS A 108 1.92 17.05 26.00
C LYS A 108 1.58 18.13 27.02
N GLU A 109 0.61 18.99 26.73
CA GLU A 109 0.07 20.00 27.64
C GLU A 109 -0.57 19.35 28.89
N LYS A 110 -1.19 18.18 28.73
CA LYS A 110 -1.71 17.36 29.85
C LYS A 110 -0.63 16.62 30.65
N GLY A 111 0.65 16.87 30.38
CA GLY A 111 1.76 16.25 31.11
C GLY A 111 1.90 14.75 30.88
N LEU A 112 1.34 14.19 29.81
CA LEU A 112 1.49 12.76 29.52
C LEU A 112 2.95 12.42 29.14
N SER A 113 3.37 11.23 29.55
CA SER A 113 4.66 10.67 29.17
C SER A 113 4.65 10.27 27.69
N VAL A 114 5.81 10.33 27.05
CA VAL A 114 5.94 10.23 25.58
C VAL A 114 5.36 8.92 25.04
N GLU A 115 5.63 7.80 25.70
CA GLU A 115 5.10 6.49 25.34
C GLU A 115 3.57 6.44 25.40
N LYS A 116 2.95 7.14 26.36
CA LYS A 116 1.48 7.26 26.42
C LYS A 116 0.94 8.13 25.30
N ILE A 117 1.66 9.17 24.89
CA ILE A 117 1.26 10.03 23.77
C ILE A 117 1.28 9.23 22.47
N ILE A 118 2.37 8.51 22.18
CA ILE A 118 2.52 7.64 21.00
C ILE A 118 1.36 6.64 20.93
N LEU A 119 1.18 5.82 21.98
CA LEU A 119 0.15 4.78 22.01
C LEU A 119 -1.26 5.33 21.88
N ARG A 120 -1.60 6.38 22.64
CA ARG A 120 -2.96 6.94 22.62
C ARG A 120 -3.26 7.61 21.28
N THR A 121 -2.28 8.25 20.65
CA THR A 121 -2.48 8.85 19.33
C THR A 121 -2.75 7.77 18.29
N PHE A 122 -1.98 6.68 18.30
CA PHE A 122 -2.20 5.53 17.43
C PHE A 122 -3.59 4.90 17.63
N LEU A 123 -3.96 4.59 18.88
CA LEU A 123 -5.26 3.99 19.19
C LEU A 123 -6.43 4.91 18.83
N LEU A 124 -6.32 6.22 19.11
CA LEU A 124 -7.35 7.17 18.72
C LEU A 124 -7.45 7.30 17.20
N ALA A 125 -6.32 7.31 16.47
CA ALA A 125 -6.34 7.32 15.01
C ALA A 125 -7.08 6.10 14.46
N LEU A 126 -6.77 4.90 14.98
CA LEU A 126 -7.45 3.65 14.61
C LEU A 126 -8.95 3.72 14.88
N SER A 127 -9.34 4.15 16.08
CA SER A 127 -10.75 4.24 16.47
C SER A 127 -11.52 5.25 15.62
N ILE A 128 -10.97 6.45 15.41
CA ILE A 128 -11.62 7.49 14.60
C ILE A 128 -11.77 7.01 13.16
N SER A 129 -10.72 6.40 12.60
CA SER A 129 -10.74 5.94 11.21
C SER A 129 -11.73 4.79 10.98
N ILE A 130 -11.76 3.79 11.87
CA ILE A 130 -12.78 2.73 11.81
C ILE A 130 -14.19 3.33 11.93
N MET A 131 -14.40 4.27 12.85
CA MET A 131 -15.70 4.93 13.02
C MET A 131 -16.10 5.71 11.78
N ASP A 132 -15.17 6.42 11.13
CA ASP A 132 -15.42 7.16 9.89
C ASP A 132 -15.87 6.20 8.78
N GLU A 133 -15.12 5.12 8.53
CA GLU A 133 -15.51 4.12 7.52
C GLU A 133 -16.87 3.47 7.83
N VAL A 134 -17.13 3.10 9.10
CA VAL A 134 -18.44 2.55 9.49
C VAL A 134 -19.56 3.56 9.22
N ILE A 135 -19.38 4.83 9.58
CA ILE A 135 -20.38 5.88 9.36
C ILE A 135 -20.59 6.12 7.85
N GLN A 136 -19.52 6.13 7.06
CA GLN A 136 -19.58 6.31 5.61
C GLN A 136 -20.37 5.19 4.93
N VAL A 137 -20.23 3.94 5.38
CA VAL A 137 -21.05 2.81 4.89
C VAL A 137 -22.54 3.09 5.07
N PHE A 138 -22.94 3.56 6.26
CA PHE A 138 -24.35 3.85 6.55
C PHE A 138 -24.90 5.07 5.81
N ILE A 139 -24.08 6.10 5.57
CA ILE A 139 -24.54 7.37 4.97
C ILE A 139 -24.51 7.33 3.44
N SER A 140 -23.49 6.71 2.85
CA SER A 140 -23.17 6.87 1.42
C SER A 140 -23.33 5.61 0.58
N ASN A 141 -23.83 4.51 1.16
CA ASN A 141 -23.83 3.17 0.54
C ASN A 141 -22.43 2.76 0.02
N ARG A 142 -21.37 3.32 0.62
CA ARG A 142 -19.98 3.00 0.29
C ARG A 142 -19.64 1.62 0.87
N ILE A 143 -18.78 0.89 0.17
CA ILE A 143 -18.20 -0.37 0.67
C ILE A 143 -17.20 -0.04 1.77
N PHE A 144 -17.24 -0.77 2.87
CA PHE A 144 -16.31 -0.61 3.99
C PHE A 144 -14.89 -0.94 3.53
N ASP A 145 -13.99 0.05 3.49
CA ASP A 145 -12.65 -0.10 2.92
C ASP A 145 -11.57 -0.02 4.02
N LEU A 146 -11.05 -1.19 4.42
CA LEU A 146 -9.95 -1.25 5.38
C LEU A 146 -8.63 -0.66 4.85
N SER A 147 -8.49 -0.47 3.53
CA SER A 147 -7.36 0.23 2.93
C SER A 147 -7.31 1.68 3.42
N ASP A 148 -8.45 2.36 3.53
CA ASP A 148 -8.47 3.74 4.02
C ASP A 148 -8.10 3.81 5.51
N VAL A 149 -8.54 2.84 6.30
CA VAL A 149 -8.15 2.75 7.72
C VAL A 149 -6.65 2.57 7.89
N SER A 150 -6.03 1.73 7.07
CA SER A 150 -4.59 1.50 7.14
C SER A 150 -3.79 2.69 6.61
N LYS A 151 -4.30 3.44 5.61
CA LYS A 151 -3.71 4.71 5.14
C LYS A 151 -3.71 5.77 6.22
N ASP A 152 -4.81 5.92 6.95
CA ASP A 152 -4.93 6.85 8.08
C ASP A 152 -3.92 6.52 9.19
N LEU A 153 -3.80 5.23 9.54
CA LEU A 153 -2.79 4.77 10.49
C LEU A 153 -1.36 5.02 10.00
N TRP A 154 -1.09 4.79 8.72
CA TRP A 154 0.21 5.07 8.13
C TRP A 154 0.53 6.56 8.16
N GLY A 155 -0.45 7.42 7.87
CA GLY A 155 -0.36 8.88 8.03
C GLY A 155 -0.06 9.30 9.46
N CYS A 156 -0.73 8.67 10.43
CA CYS A 156 -0.46 8.88 11.86
C CYS A 156 0.99 8.51 12.22
N MET A 157 1.51 7.41 11.68
CA MET A 157 2.90 6.99 11.89
C MET A 157 3.91 7.93 11.24
N ILE A 158 3.64 8.41 10.02
CA ILE A 158 4.43 9.47 9.39
C ILE A 158 4.48 10.71 10.28
N GLY A 159 3.34 11.13 10.83
CA GLY A 159 3.22 12.23 11.78
C GLY A 159 4.07 12.01 13.04
N GLN A 160 3.97 10.85 13.68
CA GLN A 160 4.77 10.51 14.87
C GLN A 160 6.28 10.59 14.56
N VAL A 161 6.72 9.98 13.45
CA VAL A 161 8.14 10.00 13.06
C VAL A 161 8.59 11.43 12.79
N PHE A 162 7.81 12.23 12.06
CA PHE A 162 8.11 13.63 11.78
C PHE A 162 8.31 14.43 13.07
N ILE A 163 7.38 14.32 14.02
CA ILE A 163 7.44 15.01 15.31
C ILE A 163 8.71 14.63 16.07
N HIS A 164 8.96 13.34 16.22
CA HIS A 164 10.05 12.86 17.05
C HIS A 164 11.43 13.05 16.43
N SER A 165 11.56 12.83 15.13
CA SER A 165 12.86 12.86 14.44
C SER A 165 13.23 14.25 13.94
N ILE A 166 12.27 15.04 13.46
CA ILE A 166 12.53 16.34 12.83
C ILE A 166 12.29 17.47 13.83
N ILE A 167 11.09 17.57 14.42
CA ILE A 167 10.76 18.66 15.34
C ILE A 167 11.63 18.58 16.61
N PHE A 168 11.67 17.40 17.25
CA PHE A 168 12.38 17.21 18.52
C PHE A 168 13.80 16.65 18.39
N ASP A 169 14.34 16.49 17.17
CA ASP A 169 15.71 16.00 16.94
C ASP A 169 16.07 14.72 17.72
N TRP A 170 15.14 13.76 17.76
CA TRP A 170 15.26 12.49 18.49
C TRP A 170 15.42 12.62 20.01
N LYS A 171 15.16 13.80 20.59
CA LYS A 171 15.28 14.05 22.04
C LYS A 171 14.51 13.04 22.90
N TYR A 172 13.38 12.56 22.40
CA TYR A 172 12.49 11.63 23.11
C TYR A 172 12.60 10.18 22.65
N ILE A 173 13.38 9.90 21.60
CA ILE A 173 13.49 8.59 20.99
C ILE A 173 14.95 8.18 20.92
N ASP A 174 15.30 7.14 21.67
CA ASP A 174 16.60 6.51 21.59
C ASP A 174 16.54 5.28 20.69
N ILE A 175 17.08 5.41 19.47
CA ILE A 175 17.14 4.34 18.47
C ILE A 175 17.99 3.18 18.97
N SER A 176 19.02 3.44 19.80
CA SER A 176 19.89 2.38 20.32
C SER A 176 19.13 1.41 21.22
N LYS A 177 18.02 1.85 21.84
CA LYS A 177 17.16 1.04 22.69
C LYS A 177 16.14 0.20 21.92
N VAL A 178 16.01 0.37 20.61
CA VAL A 178 15.08 -0.42 19.77
C VAL A 178 15.38 -1.91 19.91
N PHE A 179 16.66 -2.28 20.01
CA PHE A 179 17.10 -3.65 20.20
C PHE A 179 17.86 -3.82 21.53
N PRO A 180 17.64 -4.90 22.30
CA PRO A 180 16.67 -5.99 22.12
C PRO A 180 15.26 -5.62 22.59
N ILE A 181 14.22 -6.07 21.88
CA ILE A 181 12.83 -5.96 22.34
C ILE A 181 12.63 -6.94 23.51
N SER A 182 12.68 -6.44 24.74
CA SER A 182 12.33 -7.22 25.93
C SER A 182 10.81 -7.32 26.07
N ARG A 183 10.29 -8.53 26.26
CA ARG A 183 8.84 -8.81 26.42
C ARG A 183 8.17 -8.00 27.54
N LYS A 184 8.92 -7.62 28.59
CA LYS A 184 8.33 -6.99 29.79
C LYS A 184 8.23 -5.45 29.73
N ASN A 185 8.98 -4.80 28.83
CA ASN A 185 9.14 -3.33 28.84
C ASN A 185 8.93 -2.68 27.46
N TRP A 186 8.28 -3.36 26.51
CA TRP A 186 8.11 -2.81 25.16
C TRP A 186 7.21 -1.57 25.14
N SER A 187 6.18 -1.51 25.99
CA SER A 187 5.25 -0.39 26.09
C SER A 187 5.76 0.81 26.89
N LYS A 188 6.89 0.65 27.61
CA LYS A 188 7.48 1.70 28.45
C LYS A 188 8.57 2.52 27.74
N GLU A 189 9.11 2.00 26.65
CA GLU A 189 10.18 2.65 25.90
C GLU A 189 9.60 3.25 24.59
N PRO A 190 9.59 4.59 24.44
CA PRO A 190 9.01 5.27 23.28
C PRO A 190 9.50 4.74 21.93
N SER A 191 10.80 4.46 21.80
CA SER A 191 11.39 4.00 20.54
C SER A 191 10.91 2.62 20.13
N ARG A 192 10.74 1.70 21.09
CA ARG A 192 10.24 0.35 20.80
C ARG A 192 8.77 0.38 20.43
N LEU A 193 7.98 1.13 21.18
CA LEU A 193 6.55 1.27 20.93
C LEU A 193 6.31 1.85 19.52
N LEU A 194 6.99 2.94 19.17
CA LEU A 194 6.87 3.55 17.84
C LEU A 194 7.22 2.55 16.73
N ILE A 195 8.31 1.79 16.87
CA ILE A 195 8.70 0.80 15.85
C ILE A 195 7.68 -0.33 15.73
N ILE A 196 7.09 -0.78 16.84
CA ILE A 196 6.05 -1.80 16.85
C ILE A 196 4.78 -1.29 16.14
N GLU A 197 4.37 -0.06 16.41
CA GLU A 197 3.21 0.57 15.76
C GLU A 197 3.44 0.82 14.26
N ILE A 198 4.64 1.28 13.87
CA ILE A 198 5.04 1.38 12.46
C ILE A 198 4.98 0.02 11.78
N LEU A 199 5.51 -1.03 12.42
CA LEU A 199 5.49 -2.39 11.88
C LEU A 199 4.05 -2.89 11.71
N PHE A 200 3.19 -2.66 12.69
CA PHE A 200 1.77 -2.99 12.59
C PHE A 200 1.10 -2.26 11.43
N ALA A 201 1.25 -0.93 11.36
CA ALA A 201 0.66 -0.12 10.29
C ALA A 201 1.17 -0.54 8.91
N TRP A 202 2.46 -0.86 8.80
CA TRP A 202 3.08 -1.36 7.57
C TRP A 202 2.50 -2.71 7.15
N VAL A 203 2.34 -3.67 8.06
CA VAL A 203 1.69 -4.94 7.73
C VAL A 203 0.24 -4.70 7.31
N PHE A 204 -0.48 -3.88 8.07
CA PHE A 204 -1.90 -3.63 7.84
C PHE A 204 -2.14 -3.02 6.46
N ILE A 205 -1.36 -2.01 6.05
CA ILE A 205 -1.51 -1.38 4.72
C ILE A 205 -1.18 -2.35 3.58
N ASN A 206 -0.20 -3.23 3.74
CA ASN A 206 0.12 -4.22 2.71
C ASN A 206 -0.96 -5.30 2.59
N VAL A 207 -1.53 -5.76 3.71
CA VAL A 207 -2.60 -6.77 3.71
C VAL A 207 -3.90 -6.18 3.17
N SER A 208 -4.31 -5.00 3.64
CA SER A 208 -5.56 -4.36 3.21
C SER A 208 -5.52 -3.95 1.73
N ALA A 209 -4.36 -3.57 1.19
CA ALA A 209 -4.23 -3.22 -0.22
C ALA A 209 -4.37 -4.43 -1.18
N VAL A 210 -4.16 -5.65 -0.69
CA VAL A 210 -4.30 -6.90 -1.46
C VAL A 210 -5.69 -7.52 -1.28
N LEU A 211 -6.40 -7.14 -0.22
CA LEU A 211 -7.72 -7.67 0.15
C LEU A 211 -8.66 -6.49 0.41
N SER A 212 -8.91 -5.66 -0.62
CA SER A 212 -9.66 -4.40 -0.44
C SER A 212 -11.17 -4.59 -0.41
N ASP A 213 -11.70 -5.66 -1.00
CA ASP A 213 -13.14 -5.93 -0.99
C ASP A 213 -13.66 -6.24 0.43
N SER A 214 -14.85 -5.73 0.76
CA SER A 214 -15.45 -5.86 2.10
C SER A 214 -15.71 -7.30 2.54
N GLU A 215 -15.82 -8.23 1.59
CA GLU A 215 -15.96 -9.65 1.90
C GLU A 215 -14.72 -10.25 2.59
N PHE A 216 -13.56 -9.58 2.47
CA PHE A 216 -12.29 -10.04 3.04
C PHE A 216 -11.91 -9.35 4.36
N VAL A 217 -12.80 -8.57 4.97
CA VAL A 217 -12.52 -7.82 6.23
C VAL A 217 -11.96 -8.73 7.34
N THR A 218 -12.55 -9.91 7.54
CA THR A 218 -12.10 -10.86 8.57
C THR A 218 -10.70 -11.40 8.27
N GLN A 219 -10.42 -11.68 6.99
CA GLN A 219 -9.15 -12.19 6.49
C GLN A 219 -8.06 -11.11 6.61
N VAL A 220 -8.39 -9.85 6.32
CA VAL A 220 -7.48 -8.71 6.54
C VAL A 220 -7.06 -8.63 7.99
N VAL A 221 -8.01 -8.68 8.93
CA VAL A 221 -7.70 -8.64 10.37
C VAL A 221 -6.84 -9.85 10.76
N PHE A 222 -7.24 -11.05 10.35
CA PHE A 222 -6.50 -12.28 10.67
C PHE A 222 -5.07 -12.27 10.14
N PHE A 223 -4.86 -11.99 8.85
CA PHE A 223 -3.54 -11.95 8.24
C PHE A 223 -2.69 -10.81 8.80
N THR A 224 -3.28 -9.64 9.07
CA THR A 224 -2.57 -8.53 9.70
C THR A 224 -2.01 -8.94 11.05
N VAL A 225 -2.86 -9.53 11.91
CA VAL A 225 -2.45 -10.01 13.24
C VAL A 225 -1.39 -11.11 13.12
N LEU A 226 -1.60 -12.10 12.24
CA LEU A 226 -0.68 -13.22 12.04
C LEU A 226 0.72 -12.74 11.58
N PHE A 227 0.79 -11.93 10.53
CA PHE A 227 2.05 -11.43 10.00
C PHE A 227 2.73 -10.45 10.97
N PHE A 228 1.96 -9.59 11.64
CA PHE A 228 2.48 -8.73 12.68
C PHE A 228 3.17 -9.53 13.79
N PHE A 229 2.50 -10.55 14.33
CA PHE A 229 3.12 -11.39 15.37
C PHE A 229 4.35 -12.15 14.86
N ALA A 230 4.31 -12.70 13.64
CA ALA A 230 5.46 -13.36 13.05
C ALA A 230 6.67 -12.41 12.94
N LEU A 231 6.46 -11.18 12.47
CA LEU A 231 7.51 -10.17 12.39
C LEU A 231 7.99 -9.76 13.78
N VAL A 232 7.11 -9.46 14.73
CA VAL A 232 7.51 -9.12 16.11
C VAL A 232 8.35 -10.23 16.75
N LEU A 233 8.00 -11.50 16.53
CA LEU A 233 8.80 -12.64 17.00
C LEU A 233 10.20 -12.66 16.36
N LEU A 234 10.30 -12.44 15.04
CA LEU A 234 11.60 -12.31 14.36
C LEU A 234 12.43 -11.16 14.91
N PHE A 235 11.82 -9.99 15.13
CA PHE A 235 12.47 -8.83 15.73
C PHE A 235 12.93 -9.10 17.18
N GLN A 236 12.16 -9.85 17.98
CA GLN A 236 12.57 -10.29 19.31
C GLN A 236 13.79 -11.23 19.25
N MET A 237 13.87 -12.11 18.26
CA MET A 237 15.00 -13.04 18.08
C MET A 237 16.32 -12.30 17.77
N LEU A 238 16.27 -11.18 17.04
CA LEU A 238 17.44 -10.33 16.77
C LEU A 238 18.11 -9.79 18.06
N GLY A 239 17.36 -9.73 19.15
CA GLY A 239 17.84 -9.26 20.44
C GLY A 239 18.85 -10.19 21.14
N LYS A 240 18.79 -11.50 20.92
CA LYS A 240 19.67 -12.47 21.59
C LYS A 240 20.79 -12.93 20.65
N LYS A 241 22.06 -12.87 21.10
CA LYS A 241 23.24 -13.18 20.27
C LYS A 241 23.12 -14.48 19.44
N LYS A 242 22.70 -15.60 20.06
CA LYS A 242 22.52 -16.89 19.36
C LYS A 242 21.33 -16.90 18.39
N GLN A 243 20.19 -16.33 18.78
CA GLN A 243 18.96 -16.32 17.96
C GLN A 243 19.04 -15.31 16.81
N ARG A 244 19.88 -14.28 16.93
CA ARG A 244 20.12 -13.27 15.90
C ARG A 244 20.59 -13.91 14.59
N TYR A 245 21.55 -14.82 14.65
CA TYR A 245 22.05 -15.50 13.44
C TYR A 245 20.94 -16.30 12.76
N ILE A 246 20.14 -17.03 13.54
CA ILE A 246 18.98 -17.78 13.03
C ILE A 246 17.99 -16.83 12.36
N ALA A 247 17.63 -15.73 13.01
CA ALA A 247 16.72 -14.74 12.46
C ALA A 247 17.25 -14.09 11.17
N ILE A 248 18.54 -13.74 11.12
CA ILE A 248 19.18 -13.19 9.92
C ILE A 248 19.18 -14.21 8.78
N VAL A 249 19.48 -15.48 9.05
CA VAL A 249 19.46 -16.54 8.03
C VAL A 249 18.03 -16.76 7.52
N ILE A 250 17.03 -16.86 8.41
CA ILE A 250 15.62 -17.01 8.01
C ILE A 250 15.17 -15.81 7.16
N PHE A 251 15.44 -14.59 7.61
CA PHE A 251 15.07 -13.37 6.88
C PHE A 251 15.80 -13.26 5.53
N GLY A 252 17.09 -13.57 5.53
CA GLY A 252 17.91 -13.64 4.32
C GLY A 252 17.35 -14.66 3.33
N LEU A 253 16.96 -15.85 3.77
CA LEU A 253 16.33 -16.86 2.92
C LEU A 253 14.97 -16.39 2.40
N LEU A 254 14.10 -15.82 3.25
CA LEU A 254 12.77 -15.34 2.86
C LEU A 254 12.83 -14.23 1.79
N ILE A 255 13.91 -13.45 1.74
CA ILE A 255 14.08 -12.37 0.76
C ILE A 255 14.90 -12.81 -0.45
N LEU A 256 16.08 -13.41 -0.22
CA LEU A 256 17.01 -13.77 -1.29
C LEU A 256 16.47 -14.92 -2.13
N TYR A 257 15.71 -15.85 -1.55
CA TYR A 257 15.14 -16.95 -2.32
C TYR A 257 14.15 -16.46 -3.39
N PRO A 258 13.10 -15.67 -3.08
CA PRO A 258 12.24 -15.10 -4.12
C PRO A 258 12.99 -14.25 -5.13
N ILE A 259 13.93 -13.40 -4.70
CA ILE A 259 14.73 -12.56 -5.61
C ILE A 259 15.54 -13.43 -6.58
N ALA A 260 16.23 -14.45 -6.08
CA ALA A 260 17.01 -15.35 -6.92
C ALA A 260 16.11 -16.12 -7.90
N ARG A 261 14.96 -16.61 -7.43
CA ARG A 261 13.99 -17.31 -8.28
C ARG A 261 13.44 -16.40 -9.38
N ILE A 262 13.07 -15.16 -9.05
CA ILE A 262 12.58 -14.17 -10.02
C ILE A 262 13.64 -13.84 -11.07
N SER A 263 14.89 -13.66 -10.64
CA SER A 263 15.99 -13.18 -11.50
C SER A 263 16.55 -14.26 -12.42
N PHE A 264 16.63 -15.51 -11.95
CA PHE A 264 17.36 -16.59 -12.64
C PHE A 264 16.47 -17.71 -13.21
N THR A 265 15.16 -17.70 -12.94
CA THR A 265 14.25 -18.73 -13.46
C THR A 265 13.45 -18.18 -14.63
N LYS A 266 13.29 -18.99 -15.69
CA LYS A 266 12.39 -18.67 -16.79
C LYS A 266 10.95 -18.47 -16.30
N PRO A 267 10.18 -17.53 -16.87
CA PRO A 267 8.78 -17.33 -16.50
C PRO A 267 7.98 -18.60 -16.73
N LYS A 268 7.50 -19.21 -15.63
CA LYS A 268 6.64 -20.40 -15.68
C LYS A 268 5.65 -20.34 -14.53
N VAL A 269 4.37 -20.53 -14.83
CA VAL A 269 3.28 -20.63 -13.86
C VAL A 269 2.81 -22.09 -13.80
N GLU A 270 2.78 -22.66 -12.60
CA GLU A 270 2.26 -23.99 -12.34
C GLU A 270 1.03 -23.90 -11.44
N TYR A 271 -0.08 -24.45 -11.92
CA TYR A 271 -1.31 -24.58 -11.13
C TYR A 271 -1.24 -25.85 -10.29
N ILE A 272 -1.27 -25.72 -8.95
CA ILE A 272 -1.22 -26.85 -8.03
C ILE A 272 -2.61 -27.15 -7.49
N THR A 273 -3.23 -26.16 -6.86
CA THR A 273 -4.62 -26.23 -6.35
C THR A 273 -5.32 -24.89 -6.55
N GLU A 274 -6.61 -24.83 -6.21
CA GLU A 274 -7.45 -23.63 -6.39
C GLU A 274 -6.98 -22.41 -5.59
N ASN A 275 -6.16 -22.62 -4.57
CA ASN A 275 -5.61 -21.56 -3.72
C ASN A 275 -4.07 -21.55 -3.71
N LEU A 276 -3.42 -22.31 -4.60
CA LEU A 276 -1.97 -22.40 -4.67
C LEU A 276 -1.50 -22.48 -6.12
N ILE A 277 -0.79 -21.44 -6.54
CA ILE A 277 -0.02 -21.42 -7.77
C ILE A 277 1.46 -21.31 -7.43
N ILE A 278 2.32 -21.78 -8.32
CA ILE A 278 3.76 -21.61 -8.22
C ILE A 278 4.21 -20.79 -9.42
N TYR A 279 4.78 -19.62 -9.19
CA TYR A 279 5.37 -18.82 -10.26
C TYR A 279 6.88 -18.72 -10.10
N LYS A 280 7.64 -19.12 -11.12
CA LYS A 280 9.11 -19.21 -11.07
C LYS A 280 9.64 -20.01 -9.86
N GLY A 281 8.86 -20.94 -9.31
CA GLY A 281 9.20 -21.70 -8.09
C GLY A 281 8.85 -21.00 -6.78
N VAL A 282 8.28 -19.79 -6.82
CA VAL A 282 7.76 -19.10 -5.63
C VAL A 282 6.31 -19.52 -5.42
N PRO A 283 5.96 -20.15 -4.29
CA PRO A 283 4.58 -20.51 -3.99
C PRO A 283 3.78 -19.26 -3.65
N ILE A 284 2.62 -19.09 -4.27
CA ILE A 284 1.70 -17.99 -4.02
C ILE A 284 0.36 -18.59 -3.59
N ALA A 285 0.13 -18.55 -2.28
CA ALA A 285 -1.06 -19.07 -1.66
C ALA A 285 -2.11 -17.97 -1.50
N TYR A 286 -3.37 -18.28 -1.85
CA TYR A 286 -4.58 -17.49 -1.61
C TYR A 286 -4.69 -16.13 -2.33
N PHE A 287 -3.60 -15.38 -2.45
CA PHE A 287 -3.60 -14.05 -3.04
C PHE A 287 -3.67 -14.09 -4.56
N ASP A 288 -4.35 -13.10 -5.14
CA ASP A 288 -4.34 -12.85 -6.57
C ASP A 288 -3.00 -12.23 -6.99
N VAL A 289 -2.60 -12.50 -8.22
CA VAL A 289 -1.25 -12.17 -8.71
C VAL A 289 -1.32 -11.57 -10.09
N MET A 290 -0.54 -10.52 -10.32
CA MET A 290 -0.26 -10.03 -11.66
C MET A 290 1.17 -10.39 -12.05
N VAL A 291 1.30 -11.04 -13.20
CA VAL A 291 2.57 -11.37 -13.85
C VAL A 291 2.76 -10.42 -15.03
N TYR A 292 3.82 -9.64 -14.97
CA TYR A 292 4.14 -8.61 -15.95
C TYR A 292 4.81 -9.20 -17.20
N PRO A 293 4.75 -8.48 -18.34
CA PRO A 293 5.41 -8.93 -19.57
C PRO A 293 6.93 -9.13 -19.45
N ASN A 294 7.59 -8.42 -18.54
CA ASN A 294 9.02 -8.61 -18.25
C ASN A 294 9.32 -9.85 -17.38
N GLY A 295 8.32 -10.66 -17.04
CA GLY A 295 8.45 -11.86 -16.22
C GLY A 295 8.66 -11.59 -14.73
N THR A 296 8.46 -10.37 -14.25
CA THR A 296 8.30 -10.08 -12.81
C THR A 296 6.85 -10.29 -12.41
N PHE A 297 6.57 -10.35 -11.11
CA PHE A 297 5.21 -10.49 -10.61
C PHE A 297 5.03 -9.75 -9.30
N ARG A 298 3.78 -9.51 -8.92
CA ARG A 298 3.43 -9.02 -7.58
C ARG A 298 2.05 -9.52 -7.16
N PRO A 299 1.78 -9.58 -5.84
CA PRO A 299 0.42 -9.65 -5.33
C PRO A 299 -0.38 -8.42 -5.78
N VAL A 300 -1.65 -8.64 -6.09
CA VAL A 300 -2.60 -7.60 -6.46
C VAL A 300 -3.89 -7.78 -5.69
N ASP A 301 -4.68 -6.71 -5.64
CA ASP A 301 -6.00 -6.69 -5.04
C ASP A 301 -6.87 -7.84 -5.56
N LYS A 302 -7.40 -8.63 -4.62
CA LYS A 302 -8.22 -9.80 -4.88
C LYS A 302 -9.65 -9.37 -5.17
N LYS A 303 -10.05 -9.48 -6.43
CA LYS A 303 -11.40 -9.11 -6.88
C LYS A 303 -11.86 -9.89 -8.10
N SER A 304 -13.18 -10.02 -8.21
CA SER A 304 -13.82 -10.73 -9.34
C SER A 304 -14.15 -9.81 -10.52
N SER A 305 -14.21 -8.49 -10.30
CA SER A 305 -14.61 -7.50 -11.30
C SER A 305 -13.62 -6.35 -11.43
N PHE A 306 -13.46 -5.86 -12.66
CA PHE A 306 -12.58 -4.75 -13.00
C PHE A 306 -13.42 -3.53 -13.40
N ASN A 307 -13.29 -2.45 -12.64
CA ASN A 307 -13.94 -1.18 -12.96
C ASN A 307 -13.15 -0.43 -14.07
N THR A 308 -13.69 0.69 -14.54
CA THR A 308 -13.04 1.49 -15.61
C THR A 308 -11.64 1.99 -15.25
N ARG A 309 -11.39 2.29 -13.97
CA ARG A 309 -10.08 2.74 -13.48
C ARG A 309 -9.07 1.60 -13.55
N ASP A 310 -9.47 0.42 -13.10
CA ASP A 310 -8.62 -0.78 -13.14
C ASP A 310 -8.18 -1.09 -14.57
N LYS A 311 -9.13 -1.04 -15.52
CA LYS A 311 -8.86 -1.25 -16.94
C LYS A 311 -7.88 -0.23 -17.50
N LYS A 312 -8.09 1.05 -17.20
CA LYS A 312 -7.18 2.11 -17.63
C LYS A 312 -5.76 1.87 -17.11
N LYS A 313 -5.61 1.43 -15.85
CA LYS A 313 -4.31 1.09 -15.28
C LYS A 313 -3.68 -0.12 -15.96
N ILE A 314 -4.49 -1.14 -16.27
CA ILE A 314 -4.04 -2.31 -17.03
C ILE A 314 -3.55 -1.90 -18.44
N GLU A 315 -4.24 -0.95 -19.09
CA GLU A 315 -3.84 -0.39 -20.39
C GLU A 315 -2.55 0.43 -20.35
N GLU A 316 -2.08 0.89 -19.19
CA GLU A 316 -0.77 1.56 -19.10
C GLU A 316 0.41 0.60 -19.27
N PHE A 317 0.19 -0.71 -19.13
CA PHE A 317 1.21 -1.71 -19.41
C PHE A 317 1.31 -1.97 -20.91
N ASP A 318 2.53 -1.89 -21.46
CA ASP A 318 2.80 -2.23 -22.86
C ASP A 318 2.74 -3.75 -23.05
N MET A 319 1.54 -4.27 -23.32
CA MET A 319 1.24 -5.68 -23.52
C MET A 319 0.57 -5.92 -24.87
N ASP A 320 0.85 -7.08 -25.48
CA ASP A 320 0.15 -7.54 -26.68
C ASP A 320 -1.07 -8.40 -26.29
N ILE A 321 -0.98 -9.08 -25.15
CA ILE A 321 -2.01 -10.01 -24.66
C ILE A 321 -2.25 -9.76 -23.17
N LEU A 322 -3.50 -9.49 -22.82
CA LEU A 322 -4.03 -9.55 -21.45
C LEU A 322 -4.66 -10.91 -21.22
N LEU A 323 -4.03 -11.74 -20.40
CA LEU A 323 -4.54 -13.06 -20.03
C LEU A 323 -5.15 -13.01 -18.62
N LEU A 324 -6.47 -13.17 -18.55
CA LEU A 324 -7.22 -13.21 -17.30
C LEU A 324 -7.48 -14.66 -16.91
N ALA A 325 -6.83 -15.10 -15.83
CA ALA A 325 -7.11 -16.37 -15.16
C ALA A 325 -8.30 -16.16 -14.22
N THR A 326 -9.47 -16.68 -14.58
CA THR A 326 -10.77 -16.30 -14.00
C THR A 326 -11.21 -17.16 -12.80
N GLY A 327 -10.30 -17.87 -12.14
CA GLY A 327 -10.62 -18.79 -11.04
C GLY A 327 -10.91 -20.21 -11.54
N SER A 328 -11.24 -21.12 -10.62
CA SER A 328 -11.54 -22.52 -10.99
C SER A 328 -12.89 -22.69 -11.69
N LYS A 329 -13.88 -21.85 -11.35
CA LYS A 329 -15.21 -21.85 -11.99
C LYS A 329 -15.33 -20.92 -13.19
N GLY A 330 -14.36 -20.03 -13.36
CA GLY A 330 -14.33 -19.09 -14.47
C GLY A 330 -15.11 -17.79 -14.24
N ASP A 331 -15.54 -17.53 -13.01
CA ASP A 331 -16.40 -16.38 -12.65
C ASP A 331 -15.64 -15.05 -12.45
N GLY A 332 -14.32 -15.05 -12.47
CA GLY A 332 -13.49 -13.85 -12.42
C GLY A 332 -13.40 -13.11 -13.77
N GLY A 333 -12.72 -11.95 -13.78
CA GLY A 333 -12.54 -11.17 -15.01
C GLY A 333 -13.75 -10.36 -15.44
N LYS A 334 -14.75 -10.19 -14.55
CA LYS A 334 -15.95 -9.40 -14.81
C LYS A 334 -15.59 -7.95 -15.10
N GLY A 335 -16.49 -7.25 -15.79
CA GLY A 335 -16.31 -5.86 -16.17
C GLY A 335 -15.70 -5.70 -17.55
N PHE A 336 -14.94 -6.67 -18.07
CA PHE A 336 -14.67 -6.76 -19.52
C PHE A 336 -15.91 -7.28 -20.28
N ASN A 337 -15.81 -7.58 -21.57
CA ASN A 337 -16.95 -8.15 -22.30
C ASN A 337 -17.24 -9.58 -21.80
N ASP A 338 -18.22 -9.73 -20.92
CA ASP A 338 -18.54 -10.99 -20.25
C ASP A 338 -19.00 -12.10 -21.22
N GLN A 339 -19.46 -11.76 -22.42
CA GLN A 339 -19.95 -12.73 -23.42
C GLN A 339 -18.83 -13.34 -24.26
N LEU A 340 -17.67 -12.69 -24.35
CA LEU A 340 -16.56 -13.12 -25.18
C LEU A 340 -15.41 -13.64 -24.32
N ASN A 341 -14.92 -14.83 -24.64
CA ASN A 341 -13.67 -15.35 -24.03
C ASN A 341 -12.42 -14.75 -24.66
N VAL A 342 -12.53 -14.21 -25.88
CA VAL A 342 -11.45 -13.57 -26.61
C VAL A 342 -11.96 -12.28 -27.24
N GLU A 343 -11.25 -11.18 -27.04
CA GLU A 343 -11.60 -9.85 -27.55
C GLU A 343 -10.35 -9.14 -28.06
N LEU A 344 -10.48 -8.31 -29.10
CA LEU A 344 -9.44 -7.38 -29.52
C LEU A 344 -9.86 -5.96 -29.10
N VAL A 345 -8.98 -5.29 -28.35
CA VAL A 345 -9.27 -3.96 -27.80
C VAL A 345 -8.20 -2.98 -28.25
N TYR A 346 -8.64 -1.80 -28.66
CA TYR A 346 -7.73 -0.70 -28.98
C TYR A 346 -7.35 0.06 -27.70
N ASN A 347 -6.06 0.03 -27.35
CA ASN A 347 -5.52 0.77 -26.22
C ASN A 347 -5.30 2.23 -26.62
N SER A 348 -6.11 3.12 -26.05
CA SER A 348 -6.03 4.56 -26.33
C SER A 348 -4.73 5.20 -25.84
N THR A 349 -4.09 4.65 -24.80
CA THR A 349 -2.87 5.16 -24.17
C THR A 349 -1.64 4.80 -24.99
N THR A 350 -1.48 3.53 -25.37
CA THR A 350 -0.33 3.04 -26.16
C THR A 350 -0.54 3.15 -27.66
N LYS A 351 -1.77 3.43 -28.12
CA LYS A 351 -2.20 3.47 -29.53
C LYS A 351 -1.97 2.14 -30.27
N LYS A 352 -2.05 1.02 -29.55
CA LYS A 352 -1.91 -0.34 -30.09
C LYS A 352 -3.18 -1.14 -29.84
N VAL A 353 -3.44 -2.13 -30.69
CA VAL A 353 -4.47 -3.16 -30.41
C VAL A 353 -3.83 -4.25 -29.59
N TYR A 354 -4.50 -4.69 -28.53
CA TYR A 354 -4.10 -5.85 -27.73
C TYR A 354 -5.25 -6.85 -27.64
N GLN A 355 -4.92 -8.10 -27.35
CA GLN A 355 -5.89 -9.18 -27.20
C GLN A 355 -6.20 -9.42 -25.73
N ILE A 356 -7.47 -9.57 -25.39
CA ILE A 356 -7.91 -10.06 -24.08
C ILE A 356 -8.29 -11.53 -24.24
N ILE A 357 -7.78 -12.38 -23.35
CA ILE A 357 -8.11 -13.80 -23.27
C ILE A 357 -8.57 -14.10 -21.84
N LYS A 358 -9.80 -14.60 -21.69
CA LYS A 358 -10.35 -15.06 -20.41
C LYS A 358 -10.44 -16.59 -20.42
N LEU A 359 -9.81 -17.22 -19.44
CA LEU A 359 -9.79 -18.67 -19.29
C LEU A 359 -9.82 -19.04 -17.80
N PRO A 360 -10.39 -20.20 -17.42
CA PRO A 360 -10.25 -20.67 -16.06
C PRO A 360 -8.77 -20.86 -15.71
N THR A 361 -8.42 -20.70 -14.43
CA THR A 361 -7.02 -20.48 -14.00
C THR A 361 -6.09 -21.60 -14.45
N LYS A 362 -6.56 -22.85 -14.49
CA LYS A 362 -5.76 -24.00 -14.94
C LYS A 362 -5.42 -23.92 -16.44
N GLU A 363 -6.38 -23.61 -17.30
CA GLU A 363 -6.12 -23.40 -18.73
C GLU A 363 -5.28 -22.15 -18.98
N ALA A 364 -5.56 -21.07 -18.26
CA ALA A 364 -4.80 -19.83 -18.35
C ALA A 364 -3.31 -20.05 -18.02
N CYS A 365 -2.98 -20.80 -16.96
CA CYS A 365 -1.57 -21.11 -16.63
C CYS A 365 -0.86 -21.87 -17.76
N LYS A 366 -1.56 -22.80 -18.43
CA LYS A 366 -1.01 -23.52 -19.59
C LYS A 366 -0.82 -22.57 -20.78
N MET A 367 -1.81 -21.72 -21.05
CA MET A 367 -1.76 -20.73 -22.13
C MET A 367 -0.63 -19.72 -21.91
N TYR A 368 -0.47 -19.21 -20.69
CA TYR A 368 0.62 -18.31 -20.32
C TYR A 368 1.98 -18.92 -20.63
N ASN A 369 2.23 -20.16 -20.18
CA ASN A 369 3.52 -20.82 -20.41
C ASN A 369 3.80 -20.98 -21.90
N LYS A 370 2.80 -21.38 -22.69
CA LYS A 370 2.91 -21.47 -24.16
C LYS A 370 3.27 -20.11 -24.78
N LEU A 371 2.53 -19.06 -24.43
CA LEU A 371 2.76 -17.71 -24.97
C LEU A 371 4.12 -17.14 -24.53
N ALA A 372 4.55 -17.42 -23.30
CA ALA A 372 5.85 -17.04 -22.80
C ALA A 372 6.99 -17.77 -23.53
N ASP A 373 6.82 -19.06 -23.83
CA ASP A 373 7.77 -19.85 -24.64
C ASP A 373 7.84 -19.35 -26.09
N GLU A 374 6.72 -18.84 -26.64
CA GLU A 374 6.66 -18.15 -27.94
C GLU A 374 7.23 -16.72 -27.92
N GLY A 375 7.67 -16.22 -26.77
CA GLY A 375 8.22 -14.87 -26.61
C GLY A 375 7.20 -13.75 -26.76
N LYS A 376 5.90 -14.02 -26.51
CA LYS A 376 4.83 -13.01 -26.58
C LYS A 376 4.86 -12.07 -25.37
N CYS A 377 4.45 -10.82 -25.58
CA CYS A 377 4.33 -9.81 -24.53
C CYS A 377 3.00 -9.98 -23.77
N VAL A 378 2.99 -10.84 -22.74
CA VAL A 378 1.76 -11.20 -21.99
C VAL A 378 1.73 -10.55 -20.61
N LEU A 379 0.67 -9.82 -20.30
CA LEU A 379 0.28 -9.49 -18.93
C LEU A 379 -0.73 -10.53 -18.46
N MET A 380 -0.45 -11.23 -17.37
CA MET A 380 -1.39 -12.19 -16.79
C MET A 380 -1.90 -11.71 -15.45
N ILE A 381 -3.21 -11.76 -15.22
CA ILE A 381 -3.83 -11.51 -13.92
C ILE A 381 -4.50 -12.81 -13.47
N ILE A 382 -4.14 -13.28 -12.29
CA ILE A 382 -4.55 -14.58 -11.76
C ILE A 382 -5.49 -14.40 -10.58
N HIS A 383 -6.73 -14.82 -10.77
CA HIS A 383 -7.68 -15.01 -9.69
C HIS A 383 -7.45 -16.38 -9.03
N ASN A 384 -6.99 -16.34 -7.77
CA ASN A 384 -6.51 -17.50 -7.02
C ASN A 384 -7.51 -17.85 -5.90
N SER A 385 -8.74 -18.17 -6.29
CA SER A 385 -9.81 -18.56 -5.36
C SER A 385 -10.80 -19.54 -5.97
N GLN A 386 -11.51 -20.23 -5.08
CA GLN A 386 -12.63 -21.15 -5.35
C GLN A 386 -13.97 -20.46 -5.68
N LEU A 387 -14.01 -19.13 -5.84
CA LEU A 387 -15.26 -18.40 -6.04
C LEU A 387 -16.13 -19.04 -7.11
#